data_AF-A0A8T2UN18-F1
#
_entry.id   AF-A0A8T2UN18-F1
#
_cell.length_a   1.000
_cell.length_b   1.000
_cell.length_c   1.000
_cell.angle_alpha   90.00
_cell.angle_beta   90.00
_cell.angle_gamma   90.00
#
_symmetry.space_group_name_H-M   'P 1'
#
loop_
_entity.id
_entity.type
_entity.pdbx_description
1 polymer ?
#
loop_
_entity_poly.entity_id
_entity_poly.type
_entity_poly.pdbx_seq_one_letter_code
_entity_poly.pdbx_strand_id
1 'polypeptide(L)'
;MEYRLERGDLTPKGTINFDIGSTILVSPINLQGLPKYDGCCIYIQNMAKKEYFLCAETSGAARGWVSTLHAAQLVLKAHKEAVSSLGGTGSAKLGTVAAVVAAANATAKEAAKEVAAAMQGSSLKAKDSDASHGGEMPMDAMSIMKETLRVKDEELHQVAKEMRAREATIKELAERLSETAEAAEAAASAAQIMDKERKAVRTEIAKLRGELEDKLRKSSLELKALKERLSEAERVRDEALQEASKWRTELAKARDQAVIMEAALHRAEEAVRLASSDNKTFPKCFQVRQTADNCAKETIRPQEEILPDVYHLNTSSETGSHIQQDGLQEITGVGNPSFGGISESGIHLQQNGLQEITRDIDLLGLQNEGDEQSSSIPSEPQLKVDNESIGPKQDM
;
A
#
# COMPACT_ATOMS: atom_id res chain seq x y z
N MET A 1 -4.97 7.98 -34.56
CA MET A 1 -5.02 7.64 -36.00
C MET A 1 -4.65 8.88 -36.80
N GLU A 2 -3.63 8.80 -37.65
CA GLU A 2 -3.31 9.89 -38.58
C GLU A 2 -4.28 9.89 -39.76
N TYR A 3 -4.65 11.07 -40.28
CA TYR A 3 -5.47 11.19 -41.48
C TYR A 3 -4.83 12.14 -42.49
N ARG A 4 -5.19 11.95 -43.77
CA ARG A 4 -4.71 12.73 -44.92
C ARG A 4 -5.91 13.28 -45.68
N LEU A 5 -5.71 14.36 -46.43
CA LEU A 5 -6.76 14.95 -47.25
C LEU A 5 -6.92 14.18 -48.55
N GLU A 6 -5.80 13.84 -49.19
CA GLU A 6 -5.78 13.12 -50.45
C GLU A 6 -4.89 11.87 -50.41
N ARG A 7 -5.15 10.95 -51.35
CA ARG A 7 -4.32 9.75 -51.53
C ARG A 7 -3.02 10.15 -52.22
N GLY A 8 -1.92 10.13 -51.47
CA GLY A 8 -0.58 10.46 -51.97
C GLY A 8 0.13 11.55 -51.18
N ASP A 9 -0.59 12.25 -50.29
CA ASP A 9 0.01 13.23 -49.38
C ASP A 9 1.13 12.58 -48.56
N LEU A 10 2.35 13.10 -48.65
CA LEU A 10 3.51 12.58 -47.91
C LEU A 10 3.44 12.90 -46.41
N THR A 11 2.69 13.94 -46.04
CA THR A 11 2.55 14.41 -44.66
C THR A 11 1.12 14.23 -44.15
N PRO A 12 0.93 13.72 -42.91
CA PRO A 12 -0.39 13.62 -42.31
C PRO A 12 -0.95 15.02 -42.06
N LYS A 13 -2.26 15.20 -42.32
CA LYS A 13 -2.95 16.47 -42.08
C LYS A 13 -3.20 16.70 -40.59
N GLY A 14 -3.37 15.62 -39.84
CA GLY A 14 -3.56 15.67 -38.40
C GLY A 14 -3.84 14.29 -37.81
N THR A 15 -4.16 14.28 -36.53
CA THR A 15 -4.45 13.07 -35.77
C THR A 15 -5.86 13.10 -35.20
N ILE A 16 -6.53 11.96 -35.30
CA ILE A 16 -7.80 11.66 -34.63
C ILE A 16 -7.47 10.78 -33.44
N ASN A 17 -7.73 11.30 -32.25
CA ASN A 17 -7.64 10.55 -31.01
C ASN A 17 -9.00 9.89 -30.76
N PHE A 18 -9.01 8.59 -30.53
CA PHE A 18 -10.18 7.83 -30.12
C PHE A 18 -9.80 6.94 -28.94
N ASP A 19 -10.80 6.59 -28.15
CA ASP A 19 -10.68 5.81 -26.93
C ASP A 19 -11.77 4.74 -26.85
N ILE A 20 -11.86 4.07 -25.70
CA ILE A 20 -12.85 3.01 -25.43
C ILE A 20 -14.29 3.54 -25.49
N GLY A 21 -14.50 4.82 -25.15
CA GLY A 21 -15.82 5.46 -25.14
C GLY A 21 -16.21 6.10 -26.47
N SER A 22 -15.32 6.09 -27.46
CA SER A 22 -15.56 6.73 -28.75
C SER A 22 -16.63 5.97 -29.54
N THR A 23 -17.54 6.70 -30.18
CA THR A 23 -18.55 6.10 -31.07
C THR A 23 -17.97 6.02 -32.47
N ILE A 24 -17.91 4.81 -33.04
CA ILE A 24 -17.36 4.54 -34.37
C ILE A 24 -18.40 3.75 -35.16
N LEU A 25 -18.82 4.24 -36.31
CA LEU A 25 -19.83 3.58 -37.15
C LEU A 25 -19.74 4.03 -38.60
N VAL A 26 -20.31 3.22 -39.50
CA VAL A 26 -20.58 3.67 -40.87
C VAL A 26 -21.73 4.68 -40.79
N SER A 27 -21.49 5.90 -41.26
CA SER A 27 -22.49 6.96 -41.24
C SER A 27 -23.69 6.54 -42.09
N PRO A 28 -24.92 6.62 -41.56
CA PRO A 28 -26.14 6.38 -42.36
C PRO A 28 -26.40 7.51 -43.36
N ILE A 29 -25.72 8.64 -43.21
CA ILE A 29 -25.84 9.81 -44.07
C ILE A 29 -24.61 9.89 -44.98
N ASN A 30 -24.86 9.94 -46.28
CA ASN A 30 -23.84 10.22 -47.29
C ASN A 30 -23.58 11.73 -47.36
N LEU A 31 -22.50 12.17 -46.73
CA LEU A 31 -22.13 13.59 -46.65
C LEU A 31 -21.52 14.14 -47.95
N GLN A 32 -21.16 13.26 -48.90
CA GLN A 32 -20.66 13.67 -50.22
C GLN A 32 -21.81 13.94 -51.21
N GLY A 33 -23.04 13.52 -50.88
CA GLY A 33 -24.25 13.77 -51.68
C GLY A 33 -24.33 13.03 -53.03
N LEU A 34 -23.32 12.24 -53.38
CA LEU A 34 -23.30 11.44 -54.62
C LEU A 34 -23.57 9.96 -54.30
N PRO A 35 -24.48 9.28 -55.00
CA PRO A 35 -24.87 7.88 -54.71
C PRO A 35 -23.70 6.88 -54.64
N LYS A 36 -22.60 7.16 -55.36
CA LYS A 36 -21.38 6.33 -55.32
C LYS A 36 -20.70 6.27 -53.94
N TYR A 37 -21.03 7.18 -53.03
CA TYR A 37 -20.50 7.23 -51.67
C TYR A 37 -21.50 6.73 -50.61
N ASP A 38 -22.62 6.12 -51.02
CA ASP A 38 -23.57 5.53 -50.08
C ASP A 38 -22.91 4.39 -49.30
N GLY A 39 -22.93 4.52 -47.96
CA GLY A 39 -22.26 3.60 -47.05
C GLY A 39 -20.72 3.67 -47.06
N CYS A 40 -20.13 4.70 -47.69
CA CYS A 40 -18.69 4.92 -47.71
C CYS A 40 -18.20 5.86 -46.60
N CYS A 41 -19.11 6.58 -45.94
CA CYS A 41 -18.77 7.53 -44.88
C CYS A 41 -18.61 6.82 -43.53
N ILE A 42 -17.58 7.18 -42.78
CA ILE A 42 -17.27 6.71 -41.44
C ILE A 42 -17.44 7.90 -40.49
N TYR A 43 -18.18 7.68 -39.41
CA TYR A 43 -18.36 8.63 -38.31
C TYR A 43 -17.55 8.20 -37.10
N ILE A 44 -16.80 9.14 -36.53
CA ILE A 44 -16.06 8.95 -35.29
C ILE A 44 -16.38 10.11 -34.36
N GLN A 45 -16.90 9.82 -33.17
CA GLN A 45 -17.09 10.78 -32.10
C GLN A 45 -16.25 10.40 -30.89
N ASN A 46 -15.41 11.32 -30.43
CA ASN A 46 -14.64 11.14 -29.20
C ASN A 46 -15.48 11.59 -27.98
N MET A 47 -15.15 11.11 -26.77
CA MET A 47 -15.65 11.57 -25.47
C MET A 47 -15.59 13.09 -25.26
N ALA A 48 -14.66 13.79 -25.93
CA ALA A 48 -14.62 15.26 -25.97
C ALA A 48 -15.70 15.89 -26.90
N LYS A 49 -16.66 15.09 -27.38
CA LYS A 49 -17.72 15.43 -28.35
C LYS A 49 -17.20 16.04 -29.66
N LYS A 50 -15.93 15.80 -30.00
CA LYS A 50 -15.38 16.13 -31.31
C LYS A 50 -15.82 15.08 -32.31
N GLU A 51 -16.45 15.55 -33.38
CA GLU A 51 -16.98 14.71 -34.45
C GLU A 51 -16.06 14.76 -35.67
N TYR A 52 -15.79 13.59 -36.22
CA TYR A 52 -14.98 13.41 -37.41
C TYR A 52 -15.76 12.60 -38.43
N PHE A 53 -15.71 13.06 -39.67
CA PHE A 53 -16.31 12.40 -40.81
C PHE A 53 -15.22 12.08 -41.81
N LEU A 54 -15.11 10.80 -42.15
CA LEU A 54 -14.13 10.29 -43.11
C LEU A 54 -14.89 9.59 -44.24
N CYS A 55 -14.34 9.58 -45.45
CA CYS A 55 -14.94 8.84 -46.56
C CYS A 55 -13.94 7.83 -47.09
N ALA A 56 -14.35 6.56 -47.17
CA ALA A 56 -13.62 5.55 -47.89
C ALA A 56 -13.97 5.60 -49.39
N GLU A 57 -13.13 4.96 -50.21
CA GLU A 57 -13.35 4.85 -51.65
C GLU A 57 -14.54 3.94 -51.98
N THR A 58 -14.82 2.97 -51.10
CA THR A 58 -15.88 1.98 -51.27
C THR A 58 -16.56 1.68 -49.93
N SER A 59 -17.80 1.19 -49.99
CA SER A 59 -18.56 0.84 -48.78
C SER A 59 -17.97 -0.38 -48.06
N GLY A 60 -17.34 -1.29 -48.79
CA GLY A 60 -16.56 -2.40 -48.21
C GLY A 60 -15.34 -1.90 -47.43
N ALA A 61 -14.59 -0.95 -47.98
CA ALA A 61 -13.46 -0.35 -47.27
C ALA A 61 -13.94 0.42 -46.03
N ALA A 62 -15.07 1.14 -46.09
CA ALA A 62 -15.65 1.82 -44.93
C ALA A 62 -15.98 0.86 -43.79
N ARG A 63 -16.65 -0.27 -44.10
CA ARG A 63 -16.93 -1.32 -43.12
C ARG A 63 -15.65 -1.94 -42.55
N GLY A 64 -14.67 -2.25 -43.39
CA GLY A 64 -13.39 -2.79 -42.95
C GLY A 64 -12.63 -1.83 -42.02
N TRP A 65 -12.65 -0.52 -42.30
CA TRP A 65 -12.09 0.49 -41.38
C TRP A 65 -12.83 0.55 -40.05
N VAL A 66 -14.17 0.56 -40.05
CA VAL A 66 -14.98 0.55 -38.81
C VAL A 66 -14.68 -0.70 -37.98
N SER A 67 -14.64 -1.88 -38.60
CA SER A 67 -14.30 -3.14 -37.92
C SER A 67 -12.88 -3.12 -37.34
N THR A 68 -11.91 -2.55 -38.06
CA THR A 68 -10.52 -2.41 -37.60
C THR A 68 -10.42 -1.47 -36.40
N LEU A 69 -11.14 -0.35 -36.44
CA LEU A 69 -11.18 0.61 -35.34
C LEU A 69 -11.87 0.04 -34.10
N HIS A 70 -12.95 -0.73 -34.25
CA HIS A 70 -13.56 -1.45 -33.14
C HIS A 70 -12.62 -2.51 -32.54
N ALA A 71 -11.88 -3.25 -33.37
CA ALA A 71 -10.87 -4.17 -32.88
C ALA A 71 -9.81 -3.43 -32.04
N ALA A 72 -9.36 -2.25 -32.48
CA ALA A 72 -8.46 -1.41 -31.70
C ALA A 72 -9.09 -0.95 -30.36
N GLN A 73 -10.38 -0.61 -30.33
CA GLN A 73 -11.09 -0.29 -29.08
C GLN A 73 -11.14 -1.48 -28.11
N LEU A 74 -11.34 -2.70 -28.61
CA LEU A 74 -11.30 -3.91 -27.77
C LEU A 74 -9.92 -4.13 -27.15
N VAL A 75 -8.85 -3.89 -27.92
CA VAL A 75 -7.47 -3.95 -27.39
C VAL A 75 -7.24 -2.88 -26.33
N LEU A 76 -7.67 -1.63 -26.57
CA LEU A 76 -7.57 -0.55 -25.59
C LEU A 76 -8.32 -0.89 -24.29
N LYS A 77 -9.51 -1.49 -24.41
CA LYS A 77 -10.31 -1.93 -23.26
C LYS A 77 -9.61 -3.04 -22.48
N ALA A 78 -9.14 -4.07 -23.17
CA ALA A 78 -8.41 -5.18 -22.55
C ALA A 78 -7.10 -4.71 -21.88
N HIS A 79 -6.40 -3.76 -22.50
CA HIS A 79 -5.22 -3.14 -21.93
C HIS A 79 -5.54 -2.35 -20.66
N LYS A 80 -6.61 -1.54 -20.67
CA LYS A 80 -7.07 -0.80 -19.48
C LYS A 80 -7.41 -1.77 -18.34
N GLU A 81 -8.14 -2.84 -18.62
CA GLU A 81 -8.50 -3.87 -17.62
C GLU A 81 -7.27 -4.60 -17.05
N ALA A 82 -6.26 -4.88 -17.89
CA ALA A 82 -5.00 -5.47 -17.46
C ALA A 82 -4.20 -4.52 -16.54
N VAL A 83 -4.11 -3.24 -16.90
CA VAL A 83 -3.43 -2.22 -16.09
C VAL A 83 -4.15 -2.00 -14.77
N SER A 84 -5.48 -1.90 -14.75
CA SER A 84 -6.27 -1.79 -13.52
C SER A 84 -6.13 -3.02 -12.61
N SER A 85 -5.90 -4.20 -13.18
CA SER A 85 -5.66 -5.43 -12.41
C SER A 85 -4.27 -5.49 -11.78
N LEU A 86 -3.26 -4.91 -12.42
CA LEU A 86 -1.92 -4.74 -11.83
C LEU A 86 -1.91 -3.68 -10.71
N GLY A 87 -2.87 -2.76 -10.70
CA GLY A 87 -3.05 -1.71 -9.70
C GLY A 87 -3.75 -2.11 -8.40
N GLY A 88 -4.07 -3.41 -8.20
CA GLY A 88 -4.45 -3.94 -6.88
C GLY A 88 -5.94 -4.19 -6.61
N THR A 89 -6.86 -3.92 -7.55
CA THR A 89 -8.32 -4.13 -7.31
C THR A 89 -9.03 -5.01 -8.34
N GLY A 90 -8.32 -5.57 -9.34
CA GLY A 90 -8.94 -6.36 -10.42
C GLY A 90 -8.32 -7.75 -10.60
N SER A 91 -9.17 -8.78 -10.67
CA SER A 91 -8.78 -10.14 -11.06
C SER A 91 -8.95 -10.36 -12.57
N ALA A 92 -8.34 -9.53 -13.43
CA ALA A 92 -8.26 -9.90 -14.85
C ALA A 92 -7.21 -11.01 -14.99
N LYS A 93 -7.67 -12.25 -15.19
CA LYS A 93 -6.79 -13.36 -15.55
C LYS A 93 -6.12 -13.01 -16.88
N LEU A 94 -4.79 -12.97 -16.90
CA LEU A 94 -3.96 -12.65 -18.08
C LEU A 94 -4.39 -13.41 -19.36
N GLY A 95 -4.95 -14.63 -19.19
CA GLY A 95 -5.50 -15.43 -20.29
C GLY A 95 -6.74 -14.83 -20.98
N THR A 96 -7.58 -14.07 -20.28
CA THR A 96 -8.73 -13.38 -20.89
C THR A 96 -8.27 -12.22 -21.77
N VAL A 97 -7.25 -11.48 -21.35
CA VAL A 97 -6.64 -10.40 -22.13
C VAL A 97 -6.01 -10.94 -23.41
N ALA A 98 -5.26 -12.03 -23.31
CA ALA A 98 -4.65 -12.69 -24.48
C ALA A 98 -5.70 -13.18 -25.49
N ALA A 99 -6.83 -13.75 -25.02
CA ALA A 99 -7.92 -14.19 -25.88
C ALA A 99 -8.62 -13.01 -26.59
N VAL A 100 -8.88 -11.90 -25.88
CA VAL A 100 -9.49 -10.70 -26.48
C VAL A 100 -8.57 -10.06 -27.51
N VAL A 101 -7.27 -9.96 -27.24
CA VAL A 101 -6.29 -9.44 -28.20
C VAL A 101 -6.17 -10.35 -29.44
N ALA A 102 -6.17 -11.68 -29.25
CA ALA A 102 -6.16 -12.63 -30.36
C ALA A 102 -7.43 -12.49 -31.24
N ALA A 103 -8.61 -12.36 -30.63
CA ALA A 103 -9.87 -12.15 -31.34
C ALA A 103 -9.91 -10.81 -32.09
N ALA A 104 -9.40 -9.74 -31.47
CA ALA A 104 -9.28 -8.42 -32.10
C ALA A 104 -8.32 -8.47 -33.31
N ASN A 105 -7.17 -9.14 -33.18
CA ASN A 105 -6.22 -9.32 -34.28
C ASN A 105 -6.81 -10.16 -35.42
N ALA A 106 -7.57 -11.21 -35.13
CA ALA A 106 -8.28 -11.99 -36.14
C ALA A 106 -9.31 -11.13 -36.89
N THR A 107 -10.08 -10.32 -36.17
CA THR A 107 -11.07 -9.40 -36.75
C THR A 107 -10.40 -8.33 -37.63
N ALA A 108 -9.30 -7.73 -37.16
CA ALA A 108 -8.53 -6.77 -37.94
C ALA A 108 -7.91 -7.41 -39.20
N LYS A 109 -7.46 -8.66 -39.12
CA LYS A 109 -6.89 -9.40 -40.25
C LYS A 109 -7.95 -9.70 -41.32
N GLU A 110 -9.16 -10.09 -40.93
CA GLU A 110 -10.26 -10.29 -41.89
C GLU A 110 -10.75 -8.95 -42.48
N ALA A 111 -10.87 -7.91 -41.66
CA ALA A 111 -11.22 -6.57 -42.14
C ALA A 111 -10.17 -6.01 -43.13
N ALA A 112 -8.88 -6.29 -42.91
CA ALA A 112 -7.82 -5.93 -43.85
C ALA A 112 -7.97 -6.64 -45.22
N LYS A 113 -8.46 -7.88 -45.26
CA LYS A 113 -8.78 -8.56 -46.52
C LYS A 113 -9.95 -7.89 -47.23
N GLU A 114 -10.99 -7.46 -46.51
CA GLU A 114 -12.12 -6.73 -47.09
C GLU A 114 -11.68 -5.38 -47.68
N VAL A 115 -10.81 -4.64 -46.99
CA VAL A 115 -10.22 -3.39 -47.50
C VAL A 115 -9.38 -3.66 -48.76
N ALA A 116 -8.53 -4.69 -48.74
CA ALA A 116 -7.68 -5.04 -49.87
C ALA A 116 -8.49 -5.53 -51.09
N ALA A 117 -9.50 -6.36 -50.88
CA ALA A 117 -10.40 -6.82 -51.95
C ALA A 117 -11.17 -5.66 -52.58
N ALA A 118 -11.62 -4.71 -51.75
CA ALA A 118 -12.31 -3.52 -52.24
C ALA A 118 -11.38 -2.56 -53.01
N MET A 119 -10.08 -2.54 -52.72
CA MET A 119 -9.07 -1.78 -53.49
C MET A 119 -8.72 -2.44 -54.83
N GLN A 120 -8.82 -3.76 -54.96
CA GLN A 120 -8.58 -4.45 -56.23
C GLN A 120 -9.74 -4.27 -57.22
N GLY A 121 -10.97 -4.15 -56.72
CA GLY A 121 -12.16 -3.92 -57.55
C GLY A 121 -12.20 -2.55 -58.25
N SER A 122 -11.55 -1.51 -57.72
CA SER A 122 -11.50 -0.18 -58.36
C SER A 122 -10.45 -0.09 -59.47
N SER A 123 -9.38 -0.89 -59.43
CA SER A 123 -8.32 -0.91 -60.46
C SER A 123 -8.77 -1.56 -61.78
N LEU A 124 -9.75 -2.47 -61.74
CA LEU A 124 -10.29 -3.15 -62.92
C LEU A 124 -11.26 -2.31 -63.75
N LYS A 125 -11.72 -1.15 -63.24
CA LYS A 125 -12.69 -0.28 -63.94
C LYS A 125 -12.06 0.87 -64.75
N ALA A 126 -10.72 0.95 -64.81
CA ALA A 126 -9.99 2.03 -65.46
C ALA A 126 -9.31 1.63 -66.80
N LYS A 127 -9.73 0.52 -67.42
CA LYS A 127 -9.08 0.00 -68.64
C LYS A 127 -10.07 -0.35 -69.74
N ASP A 128 -10.99 0.56 -70.03
CA ASP A 128 -11.83 0.55 -71.24
C ASP A 128 -12.00 1.98 -71.78
N SER A 129 -10.92 2.54 -72.32
CA SER A 129 -10.97 3.72 -73.21
C SER A 129 -9.63 3.94 -73.91
N ASP A 130 -9.43 3.31 -75.06
CA ASP A 130 -8.99 3.97 -76.31
C ASP A 130 -8.63 2.91 -77.36
N ALA A 131 -9.49 2.77 -78.36
CA ALA A 131 -9.15 2.15 -79.62
C ALA A 131 -9.30 3.21 -80.71
N SER A 132 -8.18 3.69 -81.24
CA SER A 132 -8.16 4.46 -82.49
C SER A 132 -6.97 4.06 -83.37
N HIS A 133 -7.32 3.30 -84.41
CA HIS A 133 -6.77 3.23 -85.77
C HIS A 133 -5.30 3.58 -86.06
N GLY A 134 -4.58 2.61 -86.65
CA GLY A 134 -3.34 2.83 -87.40
C GLY A 134 -2.85 1.60 -88.18
N GLY A 135 -3.27 1.50 -89.45
CA GLY A 135 -2.67 0.78 -90.60
C GLY A 135 -1.84 -0.51 -90.39
N GLU A 136 -2.45 -1.66 -90.63
CA GLU A 136 -1.76 -2.94 -90.83
C GLU A 136 -1.10 -3.01 -92.22
N MET A 137 0.24 -2.97 -92.25
CA MET A 137 1.01 -3.78 -93.19
C MET A 137 1.05 -5.22 -92.66
N PRO A 138 1.02 -6.26 -93.51
CA PRO A 138 1.13 -7.63 -93.03
C PRO A 138 2.55 -7.84 -92.48
N MET A 139 2.69 -7.78 -91.16
CA MET A 139 3.92 -8.16 -90.47
C MET A 139 4.22 -9.62 -90.81
N ASP A 140 5.41 -9.87 -91.36
CA ASP A 140 5.91 -11.22 -91.63
C ASP A 140 5.89 -12.06 -90.34
N ALA A 141 5.26 -13.24 -90.40
CA ALA A 141 5.10 -14.15 -89.25
C ALA A 141 6.45 -14.54 -88.62
N MET A 142 7.53 -14.56 -89.41
CA MET A 142 8.89 -14.78 -88.90
C MET A 142 9.38 -13.63 -88.02
N SER A 143 9.01 -12.39 -88.35
CA SER A 143 9.34 -11.20 -87.54
C SER A 143 8.54 -11.18 -86.24
N ILE A 144 7.26 -11.55 -86.28
CA ILE A 144 6.41 -11.67 -85.08
C ILE A 144 6.97 -12.71 -84.12
N MET A 145 7.37 -13.89 -84.62
CA MET A 145 7.95 -14.95 -83.79
C MET A 145 9.27 -14.52 -83.14
N LYS A 146 10.15 -13.85 -83.88
CA LYS A 146 11.43 -13.35 -83.35
C LYS A 146 11.23 -12.31 -82.26
N GLU A 147 10.32 -11.34 -82.47
CA GLU A 147 10.04 -10.33 -81.45
C GLU A 147 9.37 -10.95 -80.23
N THR A 148 8.47 -11.92 -80.41
CA THR A 148 7.85 -12.65 -79.29
C THR A 148 8.89 -13.40 -78.45
N LEU A 149 9.85 -14.07 -79.08
CA LEU A 149 10.94 -14.75 -78.38
C LEU A 149 11.83 -13.74 -77.64
N ARG A 150 12.17 -12.62 -78.29
CA ARG A 150 12.96 -11.55 -77.66
C ARG A 150 12.27 -10.98 -76.41
N VAL A 151 10.97 -10.71 -76.51
CA VAL A 151 10.16 -10.23 -75.37
C VAL A 151 10.10 -11.29 -74.26
N LYS A 152 9.96 -12.57 -74.60
CA LYS A 152 9.96 -13.67 -73.61
C LYS A 152 11.31 -13.81 -72.90
N ASP A 153 12.41 -13.68 -73.63
CA ASP A 153 13.75 -13.69 -73.03
C ASP A 153 13.96 -12.49 -72.10
N GLU A 154 13.49 -11.29 -72.48
CA GLU A 154 13.56 -10.11 -71.61
C GLU A 154 12.67 -10.26 -70.35
N GLU A 155 11.43 -10.76 -70.51
CA GLU A 155 10.54 -11.08 -69.38
C GLU A 155 11.18 -12.09 -68.42
N LEU A 156 11.84 -13.14 -68.95
CA LEU A 156 12.57 -14.12 -68.15
C LEU A 156 13.76 -13.50 -67.40
N HIS A 157 14.54 -12.64 -68.07
CA HIS A 157 15.65 -11.92 -67.44
C HIS A 157 15.16 -11.00 -66.32
N GLN A 158 14.06 -10.27 -66.57
CA GLN A 158 13.44 -9.39 -65.59
C GLN A 158 12.90 -10.17 -64.38
N VAL A 159 12.20 -11.29 -64.59
CA VAL A 159 11.74 -12.16 -63.52
C VAL A 159 12.91 -12.72 -62.70
N ALA A 160 13.99 -13.16 -63.35
CA ALA A 160 15.18 -13.65 -62.64
C ALA A 160 15.85 -12.55 -61.79
N LYS A 161 15.85 -11.30 -62.26
CA LYS A 161 16.35 -10.15 -61.49
C LYS A 161 15.47 -9.86 -60.27
N GLU A 162 14.15 -9.86 -60.45
CA GLU A 162 13.19 -9.67 -59.36
C GLU A 162 13.27 -10.79 -58.32
N MET A 163 13.47 -12.03 -58.75
CA MET A 163 13.63 -13.18 -57.84
C MET A 163 14.86 -13.01 -56.94
N ARG A 164 16.01 -12.63 -57.50
CA ARG A 164 17.23 -12.34 -56.71
C ARG A 164 17.04 -11.15 -55.75
N ALA A 165 16.32 -10.11 -56.19
CA ALA A 165 15.99 -8.99 -55.32
C ALA A 165 15.12 -9.43 -54.14
N ARG A 166 14.11 -10.29 -54.40
CA ARG A 166 13.26 -10.87 -53.36
C ARG A 166 14.06 -11.74 -52.40
N GLU A 167 14.95 -12.60 -52.91
CA GLU A 167 15.86 -13.42 -52.09
C GLU A 167 16.74 -12.57 -51.15
N ALA A 168 17.26 -11.43 -51.64
CA ALA A 168 18.02 -10.50 -50.81
C ALA A 168 17.17 -9.92 -49.66
N THR A 169 15.95 -9.45 -49.94
CA THR A 169 15.02 -9.00 -48.89
C THR A 169 14.61 -10.11 -47.92
N ILE A 170 14.42 -11.34 -48.39
CA ILE A 170 14.09 -12.48 -47.51
C ILE A 170 15.26 -12.76 -46.56
N LYS A 171 16.49 -12.70 -47.05
CA LYS A 171 17.69 -12.88 -46.22
C LYS A 171 17.81 -11.77 -45.16
N GLU A 172 17.61 -10.51 -45.53
CA GLU A 172 17.61 -9.39 -44.58
C GLU A 172 16.52 -9.55 -43.51
N LEU A 173 15.30 -9.93 -43.92
CA LEU A 173 14.22 -10.19 -42.97
C LEU A 173 14.54 -11.34 -42.02
N ALA A 174 15.17 -12.42 -42.51
CA ALA A 174 15.58 -13.54 -41.67
C ALA A 174 16.65 -13.14 -40.65
N GLU A 175 17.63 -12.32 -41.05
CA GLU A 175 18.66 -11.78 -40.17
C GLU A 175 18.05 -10.90 -39.06
N ARG A 176 17.17 -9.96 -39.44
CA ARG A 176 16.47 -9.08 -38.48
C ARG A 176 15.58 -9.86 -37.51
N LEU A 177 14.93 -10.93 -37.97
CA LEU A 177 14.16 -11.82 -37.10
C LEU A 177 15.05 -12.58 -36.11
N SER A 178 16.25 -13.01 -36.55
CA SER A 178 17.24 -13.63 -35.68
C SER A 178 17.73 -12.66 -34.60
N GLU A 179 18.12 -11.44 -34.98
CA GLU A 179 18.54 -10.40 -34.03
C GLU A 179 17.42 -10.07 -33.01
N THR A 180 16.17 -10.01 -33.48
CA THR A 180 15.01 -9.77 -32.60
C THR A 180 14.80 -10.93 -31.64
N ALA A 181 14.99 -12.18 -32.07
CA ALA A 181 14.88 -13.35 -31.22
C ALA A 181 15.98 -13.36 -30.14
N GLU A 182 17.22 -13.06 -30.51
CA GLU A 182 18.35 -12.96 -29.57
C GLU A 182 18.13 -11.83 -28.55
N ALA A 183 17.66 -10.66 -28.99
CA ALA A 183 17.32 -9.56 -28.10
C ALA A 183 16.20 -9.93 -27.12
N ALA A 184 15.18 -10.65 -27.59
CA ALA A 184 14.08 -11.13 -26.76
C ALA A 184 14.56 -12.17 -25.72
N GLU A 185 15.46 -13.08 -26.10
CA GLU A 185 16.06 -14.06 -25.19
C GLU A 185 16.93 -13.39 -24.12
N ALA A 186 17.74 -12.40 -24.52
CA ALA A 186 18.54 -11.61 -23.59
C ALA A 186 17.65 -10.84 -22.58
N ALA A 187 16.57 -10.22 -23.07
CA ALA A 187 15.61 -9.52 -22.23
C ALA A 187 14.87 -10.48 -21.27
N ALA A 188 14.45 -11.65 -21.73
CA ALA A 188 13.82 -12.68 -20.91
C ALA A 188 14.77 -13.19 -19.82
N SER A 189 16.04 -13.43 -20.18
CA SER A 189 17.08 -13.87 -19.24
C SER A 189 17.36 -12.82 -18.17
N ALA A 190 17.49 -11.54 -18.55
CA ALA A 190 17.65 -10.44 -17.60
C ALA A 190 16.45 -10.32 -16.66
N ALA A 191 15.23 -10.40 -17.20
CA ALA A 191 14.01 -10.36 -16.39
C ALA A 191 13.94 -11.51 -15.36
N GLN A 192 14.37 -12.73 -15.74
CA GLN A 192 14.44 -13.86 -14.81
C GLN A 192 15.48 -13.66 -13.70
N ILE A 193 16.65 -13.10 -14.01
CA ILE A 193 17.68 -12.80 -13.00
C ILE A 193 17.15 -11.78 -12.00
N MET A 194 16.59 -10.67 -12.49
CA MET A 194 15.99 -9.65 -11.64
C MET A 194 14.84 -10.22 -10.78
N ASP A 195 14.03 -11.14 -11.32
CA ASP A 195 12.97 -11.76 -10.54
C ASP A 195 13.49 -12.64 -9.40
N LYS A 196 14.59 -13.37 -9.62
CA LYS A 196 15.27 -14.15 -8.58
C LYS A 196 15.81 -13.25 -7.47
N GLU A 197 16.46 -12.14 -7.84
CA GLU A 197 16.96 -11.15 -6.88
C GLU A 197 15.82 -10.50 -6.08
N ARG A 198 14.75 -10.08 -6.75
CA ARG A 198 13.55 -9.53 -6.08
C ARG A 198 12.95 -10.52 -5.08
N LYS A 199 12.90 -11.81 -5.42
CA LYS A 199 12.43 -12.87 -4.51
C LYS A 199 13.35 -13.03 -3.31
N ALA A 200 14.67 -13.05 -3.52
CA ALA A 200 15.65 -13.15 -2.43
C ALA A 200 15.58 -11.95 -1.46
N VAL A 201 15.45 -10.73 -2.00
CA VAL A 201 15.29 -9.52 -1.18
C VAL A 201 13.97 -9.56 -0.38
N ARG A 202 12.87 -10.00 -1.00
CA ARG A 202 11.58 -10.15 -0.30
C ARG A 202 11.66 -11.15 0.86
N THR A 203 12.37 -12.26 0.67
CA THR A 203 12.57 -13.25 1.75
C THR A 203 13.41 -12.68 2.90
N GLU A 204 14.44 -11.89 2.61
CA GLU A 204 15.27 -11.26 3.65
C GLU A 204 14.49 -10.17 4.40
N ILE A 205 13.68 -9.36 3.71
CA ILE A 205 12.79 -8.39 4.35
C ILE A 205 11.81 -9.09 5.29
N ALA A 206 11.21 -10.21 4.87
CA ALA A 206 10.29 -10.96 5.71
C ALA A 206 10.97 -11.51 6.97
N LYS A 207 12.20 -12.02 6.83
CA LYS A 207 13.02 -12.49 7.96
C LYS A 207 13.36 -11.35 8.93
N LEU A 208 13.86 -10.22 8.44
CA LEU A 208 14.21 -9.06 9.26
C LEU A 208 13.00 -8.48 9.99
N ARG A 209 11.83 -8.45 9.34
CA ARG A 209 10.56 -8.06 9.99
C ARG A 209 10.22 -8.99 11.16
N GLY A 210 10.32 -10.31 10.96
CA GLY A 210 10.10 -11.28 12.03
C GLY A 210 11.07 -11.11 13.20
N GLU A 211 12.36 -10.89 12.93
CA GLU A 211 13.36 -10.65 13.98
C GLU A 211 13.09 -9.35 14.77
N LEU A 212 12.62 -8.29 14.10
CA LEU A 212 12.26 -7.03 14.74
C LEU A 212 11.00 -7.18 15.61
N GLU A 213 9.98 -7.89 15.11
CA GLU A 213 8.76 -8.19 15.87
C GLU A 213 9.08 -9.02 17.13
N ASP A 214 9.95 -10.02 17.03
CA ASP A 214 10.39 -10.81 18.18
C ASP A 214 11.16 -9.98 19.20
N LYS A 215 12.05 -9.08 18.75
CA LYS A 215 12.77 -8.15 19.64
C LYS A 215 11.80 -7.20 20.35
N LEU A 216 10.83 -6.65 19.62
CA LEU A 216 9.80 -5.77 20.18
C LEU A 216 8.93 -6.50 21.21
N ARG A 217 8.56 -7.75 20.92
CA ARG A 217 7.79 -8.57 21.85
C ARG A 217 8.57 -8.85 23.14
N LYS A 218 9.88 -9.17 23.04
CA LYS A 218 10.74 -9.39 24.20
C LYS A 218 10.87 -8.13 25.07
N SER A 219 11.18 -6.99 24.47
CA SER A 219 11.31 -5.73 25.22
C SER A 219 9.98 -5.29 25.84
N SER A 220 8.84 -5.53 25.17
CA SER A 220 7.52 -5.26 25.73
C SER A 220 7.24 -6.11 26.98
N LEU A 221 7.62 -7.39 26.97
CA LEU A 221 7.47 -8.27 28.14
C LEU A 221 8.39 -7.82 29.29
N GLU A 222 9.64 -7.46 29.00
CA GLU A 222 10.57 -6.93 29.99
C GLU A 222 10.05 -5.64 30.63
N LEU A 223 9.49 -4.72 29.83
CA LEU A 223 8.87 -3.49 30.33
C LEU A 223 7.68 -3.76 31.25
N LYS A 224 6.84 -4.75 30.92
CA LYS A 224 5.73 -5.16 31.79
C LYS A 224 6.24 -5.71 33.11
N ALA A 225 7.23 -6.59 33.08
CA ALA A 225 7.82 -7.16 34.29
C ALA A 225 8.49 -6.09 35.18
N LEU A 226 9.19 -5.12 34.57
CA LEU A 226 9.77 -4.00 35.30
C LEU A 226 8.70 -3.08 35.89
N LYS A 227 7.61 -2.83 35.17
CA LYS A 227 6.48 -2.05 35.67
C LYS A 227 5.81 -2.71 36.87
N GLU A 228 5.61 -4.03 36.83
CA GLU A 228 5.06 -4.80 37.96
C GLU A 228 5.99 -4.73 39.17
N ARG A 229 7.30 -4.91 38.98
CA ARG A 229 8.30 -4.75 40.05
C ARG A 229 8.30 -3.35 40.65
N LEU A 230 8.14 -2.32 39.84
CA LEU A 230 8.05 -0.93 40.32
C LEU A 230 6.81 -0.74 41.18
N SER A 231 5.64 -1.22 40.73
CA SER A 231 4.40 -1.11 41.50
C SER A 231 4.46 -1.83 42.85
N GLU A 232 5.14 -2.98 42.89
CA GLU A 232 5.35 -3.71 44.14
C GLU A 232 6.31 -2.98 45.07
N ALA A 233 7.40 -2.41 44.54
CA ALA A 233 8.31 -1.59 45.33
C ALA A 233 7.63 -0.32 45.88
N GLU A 234 6.72 0.30 45.12
CA GLU A 234 5.91 1.43 45.57
C GLU A 234 4.97 1.02 46.71
N ARG A 235 4.29 -0.12 46.59
CA ARG A 235 3.42 -0.66 47.65
C ARG A 235 4.21 -0.90 48.95
N VAL A 236 5.37 -1.58 48.86
CA VAL A 236 6.23 -1.87 50.02
C VAL A 236 6.73 -0.57 50.66
N ARG A 237 7.13 0.43 49.86
CA ARG A 237 7.54 1.75 50.37
C ARG A 237 6.40 2.41 51.15
N ASP A 238 5.18 2.40 50.60
CA ASP A 238 4.03 3.06 51.21
C ASP A 238 3.63 2.37 52.52
N GLU A 239 3.72 1.04 52.60
CA GLU A 239 3.53 0.27 53.84
C GLU A 239 4.57 0.61 54.90
N ALA A 240 5.85 0.67 54.53
CA ALA A 240 6.92 1.07 55.44
C ALA A 240 6.73 2.50 55.96
N LEU A 241 6.25 3.43 55.11
CA LEU A 241 5.93 4.80 55.51
C LEU A 241 4.75 4.86 56.50
N GLN A 242 3.71 4.08 56.26
CA GLN A 242 2.56 3.96 57.17
C GLN A 242 3.00 3.42 58.53
N GLU A 243 3.78 2.34 58.53
CA GLU A 243 4.30 1.75 59.77
C GLU A 243 5.20 2.72 60.53
N ALA A 244 6.14 3.39 59.85
CA ALA A 244 6.97 4.41 60.46
C ALA A 244 6.15 5.56 61.05
N SER A 245 5.05 5.96 60.41
CA SER A 245 4.14 6.98 60.94
C SER A 245 3.46 6.52 62.23
N LYS A 246 2.99 5.26 62.28
CA LYS A 246 2.41 4.65 63.48
C LYS A 246 3.42 4.66 64.63
N TRP A 247 4.64 4.19 64.41
CA TRP A 247 5.68 4.19 65.44
C TRP A 247 6.07 5.59 65.92
N ARG A 248 6.09 6.60 65.03
CA ARG A 248 6.29 8.00 65.45
C ARG A 248 5.17 8.48 66.37
N THR A 249 3.91 8.13 66.09
CA THR A 249 2.78 8.51 66.95
C THR A 249 2.82 7.80 68.31
N GLU A 250 3.14 6.51 68.34
CA GLU A 250 3.28 5.77 69.60
C GLU A 250 4.46 6.28 70.43
N LEU A 251 5.59 6.60 69.79
CA LEU A 251 6.73 7.22 70.45
C LEU A 251 6.38 8.59 71.05
N ALA A 252 5.58 9.41 70.37
CA ALA A 252 5.10 10.69 70.90
C ALA A 252 4.23 10.48 72.15
N LYS A 253 3.27 9.56 72.11
CA LYS A 253 2.44 9.20 73.27
C LYS A 253 3.28 8.72 74.45
N ALA A 254 4.26 7.85 74.21
CA ALA A 254 5.15 7.34 75.27
C ALA A 254 5.99 8.46 75.90
N ARG A 255 6.47 9.42 75.08
CA ARG A 255 7.18 10.61 75.57
C ARG A 255 6.27 11.49 76.43
N ASP A 256 5.05 11.76 75.99
CA ASP A 256 4.07 12.55 76.78
C ASP A 256 3.75 11.88 78.12
N GLN A 257 3.57 10.55 78.12
CA GLN A 257 3.38 9.77 79.35
C GLN A 257 4.58 9.86 80.29
N ALA A 258 5.80 9.77 79.77
CA ALA A 258 7.03 9.92 80.57
C ALA A 258 7.10 11.28 81.26
N VAL A 259 6.81 12.38 80.53
CA VAL A 259 6.77 13.74 81.12
C VAL A 259 5.73 13.86 82.23
N ILE A 260 4.53 13.27 82.04
CA ILE A 260 3.48 13.27 83.06
C ILE A 260 3.95 12.51 84.32
N MET A 261 4.60 11.36 84.15
CA MET A 261 5.13 10.56 85.25
C MET A 261 6.27 11.26 85.99
N GLU A 262 7.21 11.90 85.27
CA GLU A 262 8.27 12.70 85.87
C GLU A 262 7.70 13.85 86.73
N ALA A 263 6.69 14.56 86.22
CA ALA A 263 6.00 15.61 86.99
C ALA A 263 5.24 15.06 88.20
N ALA A 264 4.69 13.84 88.14
CA ALA A 264 4.06 13.17 89.27
C ALA A 264 5.09 12.76 90.33
N LEU A 265 6.22 12.20 89.92
CA LEU A 265 7.34 11.84 90.81
C LEU A 265 7.89 13.08 91.51
N HIS A 266 8.15 14.17 90.79
CA HIS A 266 8.63 15.42 91.39
C HIS A 266 7.65 15.96 92.44
N ARG A 267 6.33 15.94 92.17
CA ARG A 267 5.31 16.33 93.16
C ARG A 267 5.32 15.42 94.39
N ALA A 268 5.50 14.11 94.21
CA ALA A 268 5.58 13.16 95.31
C ALA A 268 6.85 13.36 96.15
N GLU A 269 7.99 13.58 95.51
CA GLU A 269 9.28 13.89 96.17
C GLU A 269 9.20 15.20 96.97
N GLU A 270 8.61 16.25 96.39
CA GLU A 270 8.38 17.51 97.10
C GLU A 270 7.45 17.34 98.30
N ALA A 271 6.36 16.56 98.16
CA ALA A 271 5.45 16.27 99.27
C ALA A 271 6.16 15.52 100.42
N VAL A 272 7.03 14.55 100.09
CA VAL A 272 7.88 13.84 101.06
C VAL A 272 8.84 14.81 101.76
N ARG A 273 9.48 15.71 101.00
CA ARG A 273 10.38 16.74 101.56
C ARG A 273 9.65 17.65 102.55
N LEU A 274 8.48 18.17 102.18
CA LEU A 274 7.64 19.01 103.05
C LEU A 274 7.21 18.25 104.33
N ALA A 275 6.79 16.99 104.19
CA ALA A 275 6.42 16.15 105.32
C ALA A 275 7.61 15.84 106.26
N SER A 276 8.83 15.77 105.72
CA SER A 276 10.04 15.56 106.52
C SER A 276 10.52 16.79 107.30
N SER A 277 10.16 18.00 106.83
CA SER A 277 10.40 19.25 107.58
C SER A 277 9.36 19.53 108.68
N ASP A 278 8.19 18.88 108.63
CA ASP A 278 7.17 18.94 109.68
C ASP A 278 7.44 17.87 110.76
N ASN A 279 7.97 18.29 111.91
CA ASN A 279 8.45 17.44 113.02
C ASN A 279 7.36 16.64 113.78
N LYS A 280 6.19 16.37 113.18
CA LYS A 280 5.05 15.68 113.80
C LYS A 280 4.28 14.69 112.90
N THR A 281 4.86 14.03 111.90
CA THR A 281 4.13 12.91 111.23
C THR A 281 5.03 11.89 110.50
N PHE A 282 5.80 11.10 111.24
CA PHE A 282 6.67 10.06 110.68
C PHE A 282 5.96 8.84 110.01
N PRO A 283 4.73 8.39 110.38
CA PRO A 283 4.16 7.17 109.78
C PRO A 283 3.54 7.33 108.38
N LYS A 284 3.15 8.56 107.98
CA LYS A 284 2.44 8.79 106.69
C LYS A 284 3.37 8.90 105.48
N CYS A 285 4.62 9.31 105.68
CA CYS A 285 5.58 9.53 104.60
C CYS A 285 6.01 8.22 103.92
N PHE A 286 6.02 7.10 104.66
CA PHE A 286 6.39 5.78 104.14
C PHE A 286 5.33 5.20 103.20
N GLN A 287 4.04 5.42 103.49
CA GLN A 287 2.93 4.95 102.65
C GLN A 287 2.87 5.68 101.30
N VAL A 288 3.10 7.00 101.28
CA VAL A 288 3.09 7.79 100.04
C VAL A 288 4.22 7.36 99.09
N ARG A 289 5.41 7.07 99.63
CA ARG A 289 6.55 6.59 98.86
C ARG A 289 6.33 5.17 98.31
N GLN A 290 5.72 4.29 99.11
CA GLN A 290 5.40 2.93 98.68
C GLN A 290 4.30 2.89 97.61
N THR A 291 3.31 3.79 97.67
CA THR A 291 2.31 3.93 96.59
C THR A 291 2.91 4.49 95.30
N ALA A 292 3.86 5.41 95.38
CA ALA A 292 4.58 5.93 94.21
C ALA A 292 5.47 4.86 93.57
N ASP A 293 6.21 4.08 94.39
CA ASP A 293 7.04 2.96 93.92
C ASP A 293 6.20 1.83 93.28
N ASN A 294 5.00 1.56 93.81
CA ASN A 294 4.11 0.56 93.24
C ASN A 294 3.48 1.02 91.91
N CYS A 295 3.14 2.31 91.80
CA CYS A 295 2.64 2.90 90.55
C CYS A 295 3.73 2.93 89.45
N ALA A 296 4.99 3.13 89.82
CA ALA A 296 6.13 3.02 88.91
C ALA A 296 6.38 1.57 88.46
N LYS A 297 6.22 0.57 89.35
CA LYS A 297 6.46 -0.85 89.04
C LYS A 297 5.38 -1.52 88.19
N GLU A 298 4.11 -1.10 88.28
CA GLU A 298 3.05 -1.66 87.43
C GLU A 298 3.17 -1.25 85.95
N THR A 299 3.92 -0.19 85.64
CA THR A 299 4.03 0.38 84.29
C THR A 299 5.37 0.06 83.58
N ILE A 300 6.33 -0.58 84.24
CA ILE A 300 7.56 -1.09 83.59
C ILE A 300 7.29 -2.43 82.89
N ARG A 301 6.27 -3.19 83.32
CA ARG A 301 5.93 -4.50 82.73
C ARG A 301 5.53 -4.46 81.24
N PRO A 302 4.85 -3.43 80.71
CA PRO A 302 4.60 -3.32 79.27
C PRO A 302 5.85 -2.96 78.45
N GLN A 303 6.92 -2.40 79.03
CA GLN A 303 8.11 -2.01 78.26
C GLN A 303 9.06 -3.17 77.96
N GLU A 304 9.09 -4.22 78.78
CA GLU A 304 9.87 -5.43 78.48
C GLU A 304 9.22 -6.30 77.39
N GLU A 305 7.93 -6.11 77.09
CA GLU A 305 7.22 -6.85 76.03
C GLU A 305 7.25 -6.14 74.66
N ILE A 306 7.74 -4.89 74.58
CA ILE A 306 7.84 -4.10 73.33
C ILE A 306 9.24 -4.26 72.68
N LEU A 307 10.13 -5.05 73.28
CA LEU A 307 11.46 -5.36 72.76
C LEU A 307 11.66 -6.87 72.49
N PRO A 308 10.90 -7.43 71.54
CA PRO A 308 11.46 -8.48 70.69
C PRO A 308 11.09 -8.19 69.23
N ASP A 309 12.00 -7.59 68.46
CA ASP A 309 12.11 -7.82 67.00
C ASP A 309 13.19 -6.99 66.29
N VAL A 310 13.91 -6.13 67.02
CA VAL A 310 15.09 -5.42 66.47
C VAL A 310 16.24 -6.38 66.10
N TYR A 311 16.21 -7.64 66.52
CA TYR A 311 17.25 -8.64 66.21
C TYR A 311 16.98 -9.51 64.95
N HIS A 312 15.83 -9.39 64.27
CA HIS A 312 15.55 -10.20 63.07
C HIS A 312 15.67 -9.45 61.72
N LEU A 313 15.91 -8.13 61.72
CA LEU A 313 16.11 -7.37 60.47
C LEU A 313 17.57 -7.36 59.96
N ASN A 314 18.54 -7.86 60.74
CA ASN A 314 19.93 -7.98 60.29
C ASN A 314 20.29 -9.33 59.64
N THR A 315 19.35 -10.28 59.51
CA THR A 315 19.61 -11.57 58.85
C THR A 315 18.86 -11.78 57.53
N SER A 316 18.06 -10.80 57.08
CA SER A 316 17.37 -10.86 55.79
C SER A 316 18.04 -10.03 54.68
N SER A 317 19.18 -9.39 54.95
CA SER A 317 20.00 -8.73 53.91
C SER A 317 21.06 -9.64 53.27
N GLU A 318 21.20 -10.90 53.72
CA GLU A 318 22.24 -11.85 53.24
C GLU A 318 21.71 -13.00 52.38
N THR A 319 20.44 -13.00 51.95
CA THR A 319 19.92 -13.99 50.98
C THR A 319 19.35 -13.32 49.73
N GLY A 320 20.18 -12.47 49.12
CA GLY A 320 19.94 -11.90 47.78
C GLY A 320 21.17 -11.92 46.86
N SER A 321 22.27 -12.55 47.28
CA SER A 321 23.56 -12.59 46.58
C SER A 321 23.95 -14.02 46.21
N HIS A 322 23.09 -14.74 45.50
CA HIS A 322 23.51 -15.95 44.78
C HIS A 322 22.57 -16.31 43.61
N ILE A 323 22.64 -15.52 42.54
CA ILE A 323 22.35 -16.01 41.18
C ILE A 323 23.49 -15.53 40.27
N GLN A 324 24.48 -16.42 40.14
CA GLN A 324 25.17 -16.77 38.90
C GLN A 324 25.80 -15.61 38.09
N GLN A 325 27.04 -15.28 38.45
CA GLN A 325 28.06 -14.96 37.46
C GLN A 325 28.54 -16.28 36.84
N ASP A 326 28.10 -16.58 35.62
CA ASP A 326 28.85 -17.37 34.66
C ASP A 326 28.36 -16.98 33.26
N GLY A 327 29.28 -16.46 32.45
CA GLY A 327 29.06 -16.18 31.03
C GLY A 327 29.26 -14.72 30.61
N LEU A 328 30.53 -14.28 30.54
CA LEU A 328 31.16 -13.67 29.35
C LEU A 328 32.36 -12.79 29.77
N GLN A 329 33.53 -13.41 29.88
CA GLN A 329 34.79 -12.77 29.52
C GLN A 329 35.08 -13.08 28.05
N GLU A 330 35.25 -11.99 27.28
CA GLU A 330 35.82 -11.77 25.94
C GLU A 330 34.86 -10.80 25.25
N ILE A 331 35.16 -9.51 25.14
CA ILE A 331 36.26 -8.95 24.37
C ILE A 331 36.73 -7.64 25.04
N THR A 332 38.01 -7.57 25.35
CA THR A 332 38.74 -6.31 25.63
C THR A 332 38.83 -5.46 24.38
N GLY A 333 38.47 -4.18 24.45
CA GLY A 333 38.58 -3.28 23.31
C GLY A 333 38.31 -1.81 23.63
N VAL A 334 39.20 -1.20 24.41
CA VAL A 334 39.60 0.22 24.36
C VAL A 334 38.52 1.30 24.57
N GLY A 335 38.72 2.10 25.63
CA GLY A 335 38.42 3.54 25.61
C GLY A 335 37.41 4.02 26.64
N ASN A 336 37.90 4.46 27.80
CA ASN A 336 37.23 5.50 28.57
C ASN A 336 37.23 6.81 27.73
N PRO A 337 36.14 7.58 27.75
CA PRO A 337 36.24 8.82 28.51
C PRO A 337 34.99 9.19 29.33
N SER A 338 35.29 9.72 30.52
CA SER A 338 34.67 10.90 31.16
C SER A 338 33.16 11.07 31.08
N PHE A 339 32.51 10.83 32.23
CA PHE A 339 31.19 11.35 32.57
C PHE A 339 31.22 12.89 32.62
N GLY A 340 30.60 13.52 31.62
CA GLY A 340 30.29 14.94 31.59
C GLY A 340 28.78 15.15 31.45
N GLY A 341 28.22 15.92 32.38
CA GLY A 341 26.96 16.68 32.32
C GLY A 341 25.84 16.20 31.39
N ILE A 342 24.77 15.69 32.01
CA ILE A 342 23.43 15.67 31.42
C ILE A 342 23.04 17.11 31.09
N SER A 343 23.01 17.45 29.79
CA SER A 343 22.40 18.68 29.27
C SER A 343 21.27 18.31 28.33
N GLU A 344 20.17 19.05 28.41
CA GLU A 344 18.84 18.85 27.81
C GLU A 344 18.78 18.86 26.26
N SER A 345 19.89 18.62 25.57
CA SER A 345 19.97 18.66 24.11
C SER A 345 19.67 17.31 23.43
N GLY A 346 19.50 16.23 24.21
CA GLY A 346 19.33 14.86 23.70
C GLY A 346 17.92 14.51 23.20
N ILE A 347 16.91 15.32 23.52
CA ILE A 347 15.52 15.07 23.10
C ILE A 347 15.26 15.57 21.67
N HIS A 348 16.10 16.48 21.16
CA HIS A 348 15.87 17.12 19.86
C HIS A 348 16.43 16.34 18.65
N LEU A 349 17.35 15.39 18.86
CA LEU A 349 17.91 14.58 17.76
C LEU A 349 17.14 13.28 17.48
N GLN A 350 16.30 12.81 18.41
CA GLN A 350 15.48 11.61 18.18
C GLN A 350 14.19 11.92 17.43
N GLN A 351 13.73 13.18 17.43
CA GLN A 351 12.60 13.64 16.63
C GLN A 351 12.95 13.86 15.15
N ASN A 352 14.20 14.23 14.83
CA ASN A 352 14.60 14.47 13.44
C ASN A 352 14.77 13.15 12.64
N GLY A 353 15.24 12.08 13.28
CA GLY A 353 15.38 10.77 12.61
C GLY A 353 14.03 10.08 12.31
N LEU A 354 12.99 10.36 13.11
CA LEU A 354 11.64 9.85 12.86
C LEU A 354 10.89 10.66 11.79
N GLN A 355 11.19 11.96 11.66
CA GLN A 355 10.63 12.80 10.59
C GLN A 355 11.21 12.47 9.21
N GLU A 356 12.47 12.02 9.15
CA GLU A 356 13.13 11.64 7.89
C GLU A 356 12.59 10.28 7.36
N ILE A 357 12.33 9.32 8.25
CA ILE A 357 11.69 8.03 7.90
C ILE A 357 10.21 8.23 7.51
N THR A 358 9.51 9.19 8.12
CA THR A 358 8.11 9.49 7.75
C THR A 358 8.03 10.18 6.38
N ARG A 359 9.01 11.01 6.01
CA ARG A 359 9.07 11.66 4.68
C ARG A 359 9.32 10.68 3.53
N ASP A 360 10.09 9.62 3.77
CA ASP A 360 10.37 8.59 2.76
C ASP A 360 9.18 7.64 2.54
N ILE A 361 8.27 7.53 3.51
CA ILE A 361 7.01 6.78 3.37
C ILE A 361 5.97 7.58 2.56
N ASP A 362 5.93 8.91 2.71
CA ASP A 362 5.00 9.78 1.98
C ASP A 362 5.38 9.95 0.49
N LEU A 363 6.66 9.77 0.12
CA LEU A 363 7.12 9.76 -1.27
C LEU A 363 6.81 8.47 -2.04
N LEU A 364 6.29 7.44 -1.36
CA LEU A 364 5.90 6.15 -1.95
C LEU A 364 4.38 5.95 -2.09
N GLY A 365 3.59 7.02 -2.00
CA GLY A 365 2.25 7.08 -2.61
C GLY A 365 1.30 5.93 -2.25
N LEU A 366 1.30 5.46 -1.00
CA LEU A 366 0.28 4.57 -0.49
C LEU A 366 -0.77 5.41 0.26
N GLN A 367 -1.73 5.94 -0.51
CA GLN A 367 -2.99 6.42 0.06
C GLN A 367 -3.76 5.21 0.60
N ASN A 368 -3.75 5.08 1.93
CA ASN A 368 -4.79 4.39 2.66
C ASN A 368 -6.07 5.25 2.56
N GLU A 369 -7.05 4.83 1.76
CA GLU A 369 -8.43 5.24 2.00
C GLU A 369 -9.00 4.35 3.11
N GLY A 370 -9.09 4.94 4.29
CA GLY A 370 -9.85 4.40 5.41
C GLY A 370 -11.33 4.73 5.24
N ASP A 371 -12.13 3.73 5.60
CA ASP A 371 -13.56 3.80 5.82
C ASP A 371 -13.98 5.00 6.70
N GLU A 372 -14.98 5.75 6.26
CA GLU A 372 -16.06 6.27 7.12
C GLU A 372 -17.19 6.84 6.23
N GLN A 373 -18.31 6.12 6.14
CA GLN A 373 -19.65 6.67 6.37
C GLN A 373 -20.71 5.57 6.31
N SER A 374 -21.11 5.15 7.50
CA SER A 374 -22.42 4.63 7.82
C SER A 374 -23.53 5.51 7.22
N SER A 375 -24.30 4.96 6.29
CA SER A 375 -25.59 5.53 5.91
C SER A 375 -26.69 4.49 6.09
N SER A 376 -27.61 4.87 6.96
CA SER A 376 -28.81 4.16 7.34
C SER A 376 -29.72 3.94 6.13
N ILE A 377 -30.25 2.72 6.05
CA ILE A 377 -31.32 2.31 5.16
C ILE A 377 -32.56 3.21 5.41
N PRO A 378 -33.12 3.89 4.40
CA PRO A 378 -34.51 4.31 4.43
C PRO A 378 -35.38 3.25 3.74
N SER A 379 -36.35 2.76 4.49
CA SER A 379 -37.46 1.94 4.04
C SER A 379 -38.31 2.64 2.97
N GLU A 380 -38.97 1.82 2.15
CA GLU A 380 -40.07 2.10 1.20
C GLU A 380 -40.85 3.42 1.34
N PRO A 381 -41.45 3.85 0.22
CA PRO A 381 -42.90 4.01 0.25
C PRO A 381 -43.60 3.16 -0.80
N GLN A 382 -44.59 2.41 -0.31
CA GLN A 382 -45.52 1.61 -1.07
C GLN A 382 -46.39 2.46 -1.99
N LEU A 383 -46.60 1.93 -3.20
CA LEU A 383 -47.66 2.35 -4.11
C LEU A 383 -49.01 2.01 -3.49
N LYS A 384 -49.70 3.03 -2.96
CA LYS A 384 -51.13 2.98 -2.69
C LYS A 384 -51.89 2.90 -4.00
N VAL A 385 -52.55 1.78 -4.22
CA VAL A 385 -53.64 1.63 -5.18
C VAL A 385 -54.89 2.14 -4.48
N ASP A 386 -55.29 3.38 -4.75
CA ASP A 386 -56.59 3.89 -4.34
C ASP A 386 -57.64 3.51 -5.39
N ASN A 387 -58.53 2.61 -4.98
CA ASN A 387 -59.77 2.24 -5.66
C ASN A 387 -60.71 3.44 -5.70
N GLU A 388 -60.97 3.99 -6.89
CA GLU A 388 -62.11 4.89 -7.10
C GLU A 388 -63.40 4.08 -7.25
N SER A 389 -64.21 4.16 -6.20
CA SER A 389 -65.60 3.72 -6.11
C SER A 389 -66.49 4.58 -7.00
N ILE A 390 -67.08 3.97 -8.03
CA ILE A 390 -68.11 4.56 -8.89
C ILE A 390 -69.49 4.41 -8.24
N GLY A 391 -70.18 5.54 -8.11
CA GLY A 391 -71.65 5.64 -7.94
C GLY A 391 -72.10 6.08 -6.54
N PRO A 392 -73.28 6.73 -6.40
CA PRO A 392 -74.40 6.81 -7.36
C PRO A 392 -75.04 8.22 -7.55
N LYS A 393 -75.83 8.38 -8.61
CA LYS A 393 -77.08 9.19 -8.70
C LYS A 393 -77.72 8.95 -10.08
N GLN A 394 -78.84 8.22 -10.13
CA GLN A 394 -80.21 8.76 -10.29
C GLN A 394 -80.41 9.47 -11.64
N ASP A 395 -81.10 8.81 -12.58
CA ASP A 395 -82.44 9.21 -13.02
C ASP A 395 -82.98 8.28 -14.14
N MET A 396 -84.27 7.96 -14.01
CA MET A 396 -85.23 7.27 -14.91
C MET A 396 -85.10 5.78 -15.20
#